data_AF-A0AAN8IGJ9-F1
#
_entry.id   AF-A0AAN8IGJ9-F1
#
_cell.length_a   1.000
_cell.length_b   1.000
_cell.length_c   1.000
_cell.angle_alpha   90.00
_cell.angle_beta   90.00
_cell.angle_gamma   90.00
#
_symmetry.space_group_name_H-M   'P 1'
#
loop_
_entity.id
_entity.type
_entity.pdbx_description
1 polymer ?
#
loop_
_entity_poly.entity_id
_entity_poly.type
_entity_poly.pdbx_seq_one_letter_code
_entity_poly.pdbx_strand_id
1 'polypeptide(L)'
;MVAERTLALWKRHEYEHYGFRLGTLIACSCMLFSIVSCIWVMMNIDLTTSTAYCSSSTAETAERLTTLCFMLCGIDVMSLLGLALLHSSNASAIKRKVFDLRSSYQLRENAAVIRLLLPLTIFETFCHFIFSTAGGVIQLFQSHFSYVMYKTLFAVIYECKKLHITKFY
;
A
#
# COMPACT_ATOMS: atom_id res chain seq x y z
N MET A 1 -1.63 -4.92 -8.41
CA MET A 1 -2.66 -4.33 -9.30
C MET A 1 -2.11 -3.20 -10.19
N VAL A 2 -1.48 -2.15 -9.64
CA VAL A 2 -0.92 -1.05 -10.46
C VAL A 2 0.10 -1.57 -11.48
N ALA A 3 1.11 -2.33 -11.05
CA ALA A 3 2.15 -2.88 -11.92
C ALA A 3 1.60 -3.73 -13.08
N GLU A 4 0.58 -4.55 -12.83
CA GLU A 4 -0.11 -5.35 -13.85
C GLU A 4 -0.74 -4.45 -14.91
N ARG A 5 -1.40 -3.36 -14.49
CA ARG A 5 -2.02 -2.38 -15.40
C ARG A 5 -0.97 -1.54 -16.14
N THR A 6 0.17 -1.25 -15.53
CA THR A 6 1.30 -0.60 -16.22
C THR A 6 1.86 -1.49 -17.32
N LEU A 7 2.03 -2.78 -17.03
CA LEU A 7 2.51 -3.76 -17.99
C LEU A 7 1.49 -4.03 -19.11
N ALA A 8 0.20 -4.06 -18.79
CA ALA A 8 -0.88 -4.14 -19.78
C ALA A 8 -0.88 -2.95 -20.75
N LEU A 9 -0.51 -1.75 -20.27
CA LEU A 9 -0.39 -0.58 -21.12
C LEU A 9 0.86 -0.63 -22.01
N TRP A 10 2.00 -1.04 -21.44
CA TRP A 10 3.29 -1.05 -22.14
C TRP A 10 3.37 -2.18 -23.18
N LYS A 11 3.08 -3.42 -22.77
CA LYS A 11 3.22 -4.63 -23.60
C LYS A 11 1.89 -5.12 -24.14
N ARG A 12 1.11 -4.19 -24.70
CA ARG A 12 -0.26 -4.43 -25.16
C ARG A 12 -0.43 -5.61 -26.12
N HIS A 13 0.55 -5.83 -27.00
CA HIS A 13 0.50 -6.86 -28.04
C HIS A 13 0.73 -8.29 -27.52
N GLU A 14 1.51 -8.45 -26.44
CA GLU A 14 1.86 -9.77 -25.88
C GLU A 14 1.11 -10.09 -24.57
N TYR A 15 0.38 -9.12 -24.02
CA TYR A 15 -0.20 -9.21 -22.69
C TYR A 15 -1.13 -10.42 -22.51
N GLU A 16 -1.93 -10.78 -23.51
CA GLU A 16 -2.84 -11.92 -23.43
C GLU A 16 -2.13 -13.26 -23.19
N HIS A 17 -0.89 -13.41 -23.67
CA HIS A 17 -0.17 -14.66 -23.48
C HIS A 17 0.55 -14.74 -22.13
N TYR A 18 0.95 -13.60 -21.57
CA TYR A 18 1.72 -13.52 -20.32
C TYR A 18 0.91 -13.17 -19.08
N GLY A 19 -0.32 -12.66 -19.23
CA GLY A 19 -1.11 -12.07 -18.15
C GLY A 19 -1.26 -12.98 -16.92
N PHE A 20 -1.68 -14.23 -17.11
CA PHE A 20 -1.93 -15.15 -16.00
C PHE A 20 -0.65 -15.53 -15.24
N ARG A 21 0.43 -15.86 -15.95
CA ARG A 21 1.71 -16.24 -15.33
C ARG A 21 2.31 -15.07 -14.56
N LEU A 22 2.26 -13.89 -15.14
CA LEU A 22 2.84 -12.69 -14.55
C LEU A 22 2.06 -12.23 -13.32
N GLY A 23 0.71 -12.26 -13.38
CA GLY A 23 -0.14 -11.98 -12.22
C GLY A 23 0.11 -12.96 -11.07
N THR A 24 0.23 -14.25 -11.37
CA THR A 24 0.52 -15.30 -10.37
C THR A 24 1.88 -15.08 -9.72
N LEU A 25 2.93 -14.78 -10.51
CA LEU A 25 4.27 -14.52 -9.97
C LEU A 25 4.31 -13.29 -9.05
N ILE A 26 3.62 -12.21 -9.42
CA ILE A 26 3.52 -11.00 -8.58
C ILE A 26 2.76 -11.31 -7.28
N ALA A 27 1.66 -12.05 -7.36
CA ALA A 27 0.90 -12.42 -6.16
C ALA A 27 1.74 -13.26 -5.19
N CYS A 28 2.45 -14.27 -5.71
CA CYS A 28 3.34 -15.10 -4.91
C CYS A 28 4.48 -14.29 -4.27
N SER A 29 5.10 -13.36 -5.02
CA SER A 29 6.18 -12.53 -4.47
C SER A 29 5.67 -11.58 -3.38
N CYS A 30 4.48 -10.99 -3.54
CA CYS A 30 3.85 -10.17 -2.50
C CYS A 30 3.54 -10.99 -1.23
N MET A 31 3.04 -12.21 -1.36
CA MET A 31 2.78 -13.10 -0.22
C MET A 31 4.07 -13.44 0.53
N LEU A 32 5.11 -13.85 -0.20
CA LEU A 32 6.42 -14.15 0.39
C LEU A 32 7.01 -12.94 1.10
N PHE A 33 6.96 -11.77 0.45
CA PHE A 33 7.42 -10.52 1.06
C PHE A 33 6.65 -10.19 2.35
N SER A 34 5.34 -10.40 2.37
CA SER A 34 4.52 -10.19 3.57
C SER A 34 4.92 -11.15 4.70
N ILE A 35 5.14 -12.43 4.40
CA ILE A 35 5.55 -13.43 5.39
C ILE A 35 6.92 -13.08 5.97
N VAL A 36 7.89 -12.79 5.11
CA VAL A 36 9.25 -12.42 5.52
C VAL A 36 9.23 -11.16 6.37
N SER A 37 8.45 -10.15 5.98
CA SER A 37 8.31 -8.91 6.74
C SER A 37 7.69 -9.16 8.13
N CYS A 38 6.64 -9.99 8.21
CA CYS A 38 6.03 -10.37 9.48
C CYS A 38 7.02 -11.11 10.39
N ILE A 39 7.77 -12.09 9.84
CA ILE A 39 8.80 -12.82 10.60
C ILE A 39 9.87 -11.85 11.09
N TRP A 40 10.34 -10.94 10.24
CA TRP A 40 11.35 -9.94 10.58
C TRP A 40 10.94 -9.03 11.73
N VAL A 41 9.68 -8.57 11.74
CA VAL A 41 9.13 -7.77 12.86
C VAL A 41 9.08 -8.57 14.14
N MET A 42 8.64 -9.82 14.06
CA MET A 42 8.40 -10.67 15.23
C MET A 42 9.66 -11.32 15.78
N MET A 43 10.77 -11.28 15.04
CA MET A 43 12.04 -11.84 15.48
C MET A 43 12.58 -11.02 16.66
N ASN A 44 12.88 -11.68 17.79
CA ASN A 44 13.34 -11.10 19.06
C ASN A 44 12.25 -10.51 19.97
N ILE A 45 11.01 -11.01 19.93
CA ILE A 45 10.03 -10.66 20.95
C ILE A 45 10.33 -11.47 22.24
N ASP A 46 10.70 -10.76 23.30
CA ASP A 46 10.79 -11.33 24.65
C ASP A 46 9.39 -11.62 25.21
N LEU A 47 8.91 -12.86 25.01
CA LEU A 47 7.63 -13.36 25.54
C LEU A 47 7.65 -13.60 27.05
N THR A 48 8.81 -13.43 27.70
CA THR A 48 9.01 -13.62 29.14
C THR A 48 8.42 -12.49 29.99
N THR A 49 8.17 -11.30 29.41
CA THR A 49 7.51 -10.21 30.13
C THR A 49 6.00 -10.28 29.97
N SER A 50 5.30 -10.68 31.04
CA SER A 50 3.84 -10.62 31.11
C SER A 50 3.39 -9.15 31.05
N THR A 51 2.92 -8.72 29.89
CA THR A 51 2.29 -7.41 29.73
C THR A 51 0.78 -7.58 29.75
N ALA A 52 0.09 -6.71 30.48
CA ALA A 52 -1.38 -6.75 30.65
C ALA A 52 -2.18 -6.44 29.37
N TYR A 53 -1.50 -6.17 28.25
CA TYR A 53 -2.13 -5.77 26.99
C TYR A 53 -1.57 -6.60 25.84
N CYS A 54 -2.44 -7.22 25.04
CA CYS A 54 -2.11 -7.83 23.74
C CYS A 54 -1.74 -6.76 22.71
N SER A 55 -0.66 -6.01 22.97
CA SER A 55 -0.09 -5.06 22.04
C SER A 55 1.26 -5.61 21.62
N SER A 56 1.39 -5.97 20.34
CA SER A 56 2.62 -6.46 19.71
C SER A 56 3.76 -5.42 19.69
N SER A 57 3.60 -4.26 20.32
CA SER A 57 4.56 -3.17 20.37
C SER A 57 5.25 -3.15 21.73
N THR A 58 6.39 -3.82 21.80
CA THR A 58 7.47 -3.50 22.76
C THR A 58 8.31 -2.34 22.20
N ALA A 59 9.12 -1.68 23.04
CA ALA A 59 9.95 -0.56 22.58
C ALA A 59 10.89 -0.95 21.42
N GLU A 60 11.36 -2.20 21.41
CA GLU A 60 12.25 -2.73 20.37
C GLU A 60 11.51 -3.10 19.07
N THR A 61 10.28 -3.65 19.17
CA THR A 61 9.46 -3.93 17.97
C THR A 61 8.84 -2.68 17.38
N ALA A 62 8.63 -1.63 18.18
CA ALA A 62 8.08 -0.36 17.71
C ALA A 62 8.94 0.28 16.60
N GLU A 63 10.26 0.30 16.76
CA GLU A 63 11.17 0.89 15.75
C GLU A 63 11.13 0.14 14.42
N ARG A 64 11.14 -1.20 14.46
CA ARG A 64 11.04 -2.04 13.27
C ARG A 64 9.68 -1.87 12.58
N LEU A 65 8.62 -1.79 13.36
CA LEU A 65 7.27 -1.57 12.85
C LEU A 65 7.14 -0.19 12.17
N THR A 66 7.65 0.86 12.80
CA THR A 66 7.64 2.21 12.21
C THR A 66 8.44 2.24 10.91
N THR A 67 9.60 1.59 10.87
CA THR A 67 10.42 1.48 9.65
C THR A 67 9.64 0.80 8.52
N LEU A 68 8.97 -0.31 8.79
CA LEU A 68 8.12 -0.96 7.79
C LEU A 68 6.94 -0.09 7.36
N CYS A 69 6.31 0.63 8.28
CA CYS A 69 5.23 1.56 7.94
C CYS A 69 5.71 2.68 7.00
N PHE A 70 6.90 3.23 7.22
CA PHE A 70 7.52 4.20 6.29
C PHE A 70 7.82 3.58 4.92
N MET A 71 8.35 2.36 4.89
CA MET A 71 8.61 1.67 3.62
C MET A 71 7.33 1.40 2.83
N LEU A 72 6.27 0.93 3.49
CA LEU A 72 4.96 0.73 2.88
C LEU A 72 4.36 2.05 2.37
N CYS A 73 4.43 3.12 3.18
CA CYS A 73 3.99 4.45 2.75
C CYS A 73 4.74 4.92 1.49
N GLY A 74 6.05 4.65 1.40
CA GLY A 74 6.82 4.95 0.19
C GLY A 74 6.33 4.17 -1.03
N ILE A 75 6.02 2.87 -0.87
CA ILE A 75 5.46 2.03 -1.93
C ILE A 75 4.09 2.55 -2.38
N ASP A 76 3.24 3.01 -1.45
CA ASP A 76 1.92 3.56 -1.75
C ASP A 76 2.03 4.85 -2.57
N VAL A 77 2.92 5.77 -2.16
CA VAL A 77 3.20 7.01 -2.92
C VAL A 77 3.72 6.69 -4.32
N MET A 78 4.64 5.74 -4.47
CA MET A 78 5.14 5.31 -5.77
C MET A 78 4.04 4.68 -6.64
N SER A 79 3.13 3.92 -6.03
CA SER A 79 1.97 3.33 -6.71
C SER A 79 1.00 4.41 -7.19
N LEU A 80 0.75 5.43 -6.38
CA LEU A 80 -0.07 6.59 -6.74
C LEU A 80 0.53 7.36 -7.92
N LEU A 81 1.85 7.61 -7.90
CA LEU A 81 2.56 8.24 -9.02
C LEU A 81 2.44 7.41 -10.30
N GLY A 82 2.64 6.08 -10.20
CA GLY A 82 2.47 5.18 -11.34
C GLY A 82 1.06 5.23 -11.93
N LEU A 83 0.03 5.28 -11.08
CA LEU A 83 -1.36 5.38 -11.52
C LEU A 83 -1.67 6.74 -12.18
N ALA A 84 -1.11 7.84 -11.65
CA ALA A 84 -1.25 9.17 -12.23
C ALA A 84 -0.58 9.27 -13.61
N LEU A 85 0.60 8.66 -13.79
CA LEU A 85 1.28 8.56 -15.08
C LEU A 85 0.48 7.73 -16.08
N LEU A 86 -0.11 6.62 -15.64
CA LEU A 86 -0.99 5.80 -16.48
C LEU A 86 -2.24 6.56 -16.93
N HIS A 87 -2.88 7.27 -16.01
CA HIS A 87 -4.03 8.12 -16.32
C HIS A 87 -3.69 9.18 -17.37
N SER A 88 -2.55 9.86 -17.20
CA SER A 88 -2.07 10.90 -18.13
C SER A 88 -1.70 10.33 -19.50
N SER A 89 -1.08 9.16 -19.53
CA SER A 89 -0.73 8.43 -20.75
C SER A 89 -1.98 8.00 -21.51
N ASN A 90 -3.01 7.52 -20.79
CA ASN A 90 -4.30 7.15 -21.39
C ASN A 90 -5.04 8.35 -21.98
N ALA A 91 -5.10 9.47 -21.24
CA ALA A 91 -5.69 10.71 -21.74
C ALA A 91 -4.98 11.22 -23.00
N SER A 92 -3.65 11.04 -23.07
CA SER A 92 -2.85 11.39 -24.25
C SER A 92 -3.05 10.42 -25.41
N ALA A 93 -3.20 9.12 -25.14
CA ALA A 93 -3.43 8.09 -26.15
C ALA A 93 -4.81 8.23 -26.82
N ILE A 94 -5.85 8.64 -26.09
CA ILE A 94 -7.20 8.89 -26.64
C ILE A 94 -7.19 10.02 -27.69
N LYS A 95 -6.27 10.99 -27.59
CA LYS A 95 -6.19 12.12 -28.51
C LYS A 95 -5.53 11.79 -29.87
N ARG A 96 -4.96 10.59 -30.05
CA ARG A 96 -4.28 10.20 -31.29
C ARG A 96 -5.30 9.87 -32.40
N LYS A 97 -5.01 10.27 -33.64
CA LYS A 97 -5.90 10.10 -34.81
C LYS A 97 -5.96 8.68 -35.41
N VAL A 98 -5.04 7.80 -35.02
CA VAL A 98 -4.98 6.42 -35.55
C VAL A 98 -5.81 5.52 -34.65
N PHE A 99 -6.95 5.03 -35.16
CA PHE A 99 -7.87 4.18 -34.42
C PHE A 99 -7.75 2.72 -34.89
N ASP A 100 -7.18 1.89 -34.03
CA ASP A 100 -7.37 0.44 -34.08
C ASP A 100 -8.47 0.05 -33.08
N LEU A 101 -9.48 -0.68 -33.53
CA LEU A 101 -10.65 -1.12 -32.76
C LEU A 101 -10.24 -1.87 -31.49
N ARG A 102 -9.29 -2.80 -31.59
CA ARG A 102 -8.82 -3.63 -30.46
C ARG A 102 -8.14 -2.76 -29.41
N SER A 103 -7.28 -1.85 -29.86
CA SER A 103 -6.56 -0.91 -29.01
C SER A 103 -7.50 0.09 -28.33
N SER A 104 -8.57 0.52 -29.01
CA SER A 104 -9.53 1.49 -28.46
C SER A 104 -10.38 0.87 -27.36
N TYR A 105 -10.80 -0.38 -27.54
CA TYR A 105 -11.55 -1.14 -26.53
C TYR A 105 -10.75 -1.29 -25.23
N GLN A 106 -9.53 -1.82 -25.31
CA GLN A 106 -8.66 -2.00 -24.14
C GLN A 106 -8.31 -0.67 -23.44
N LEU A 107 -8.29 0.45 -24.17
CA LEU A 107 -7.93 1.75 -23.61
C LEU A 107 -9.10 2.31 -22.78
N ARG A 108 -10.33 2.15 -23.27
CA ARG A 108 -11.56 2.50 -22.54
C ARG A 108 -11.74 1.66 -21.29
N GLU A 109 -11.48 0.36 -21.38
CA GLU A 109 -11.54 -0.54 -20.24
C GLU A 109 -10.51 -0.13 -19.17
N ASN A 110 -9.25 0.07 -19.55
CA ASN A 110 -8.22 0.54 -18.61
C ASN A 110 -8.55 1.91 -18.01
N ALA A 111 -9.12 2.84 -18.79
CA ALA A 111 -9.54 4.15 -18.27
C ALA A 111 -10.66 4.03 -17.24
N ALA A 112 -11.65 3.15 -17.46
CA ALA A 112 -12.71 2.90 -16.49
C ALA A 112 -12.15 2.30 -15.18
N VAL A 113 -11.26 1.32 -15.30
CA VAL A 113 -10.59 0.69 -14.15
C VAL A 113 -9.73 1.69 -13.37
N ILE A 114 -8.93 2.52 -14.05
CA ILE A 114 -8.10 3.55 -13.39
C ILE A 114 -8.99 4.57 -12.68
N ARG A 115 -10.13 4.95 -13.25
CA ARG A 115 -11.06 5.91 -12.63
C ARG A 115 -11.63 5.38 -11.30
N LEU A 116 -11.82 4.07 -11.19
CA LEU A 116 -12.24 3.42 -9.94
C LEU A 116 -11.08 3.28 -8.94
N LEU A 117 -9.88 2.95 -9.43
CA LEU A 117 -8.70 2.76 -8.58
C LEU A 117 -8.12 4.06 -8.02
N LEU A 118 -8.18 5.15 -8.78
CA LEU A 118 -7.59 6.43 -8.41
C LEU A 118 -8.08 6.93 -7.03
N PRO A 119 -9.39 7.10 -6.77
CA PRO A 119 -9.86 7.57 -5.47
C PRO A 119 -9.48 6.61 -4.33
N LEU A 120 -9.51 5.29 -4.58
CA LEU A 120 -9.11 4.28 -3.60
C LEU A 120 -7.64 4.44 -3.21
N THR A 121 -6.73 4.52 -4.19
CA THR A 121 -5.30 4.68 -3.95
C THR A 121 -4.92 6.03 -3.34
N ILE A 122 -5.60 7.12 -3.71
CA ILE A 122 -5.40 8.43 -3.09
C ILE A 122 -5.75 8.37 -1.61
N PHE A 123 -6.91 7.79 -1.31
CA PHE A 123 -7.40 7.68 0.06
C PHE A 123 -6.48 6.79 0.90
N GLU A 124 -6.12 5.60 0.39
CA GLU A 124 -5.18 4.69 1.05
C GLU A 124 -3.84 5.38 1.35
N THR A 125 -3.24 6.00 0.33
CA THR A 125 -1.96 6.72 0.47
C THR A 125 -2.06 7.83 1.51
N PHE A 126 -3.18 8.58 1.52
CA PHE A 126 -3.40 9.64 2.50
C PHE A 126 -3.50 9.10 3.93
N CYS A 127 -4.23 8.01 4.13
CA CYS A 127 -4.33 7.36 5.44
C CYS A 127 -2.99 6.82 5.93
N HIS A 128 -2.25 6.11 5.07
CA HIS A 128 -0.92 5.61 5.40
C HIS A 128 0.09 6.72 5.66
N PHE A 129 0.00 7.82 4.92
CA PHE A 129 0.84 9.00 5.15
C PHE A 129 0.59 9.63 6.52
N ILE A 130 -0.67 9.85 6.90
CA ILE A 130 -1.02 10.35 8.24
C ILE A 130 -0.52 9.38 9.31
N PHE A 131 -0.76 8.09 9.13
CA PHE A 131 -0.35 7.05 10.08
C PHE A 131 1.18 7.05 10.26
N SER A 132 1.94 7.05 9.17
CA SER A 132 3.40 7.02 9.19
C SER A 132 3.98 8.31 9.76
N THR A 133 3.41 9.45 9.43
CA THR A 133 3.85 10.75 9.97
C THR A 133 3.59 10.83 11.47
N ALA A 134 2.39 10.43 11.92
CA ALA A 134 2.06 10.40 13.34
C ALA A 134 2.97 9.42 14.10
N GLY A 135 3.19 8.21 13.56
CA GLY A 135 4.11 7.23 14.14
C GLY A 135 5.54 7.76 14.26
N GLY A 136 6.06 8.40 13.20
CA GLY A 136 7.39 9.00 13.21
C GLY A 136 7.53 10.15 14.21
N VAL A 137 6.52 11.02 14.32
CA VAL A 137 6.48 12.10 15.33
C VAL A 137 6.48 11.51 16.74
N ILE A 138 5.62 10.53 17.01
CA ILE A 138 5.55 9.89 18.34
C ILE A 138 6.91 9.26 18.69
N GLN A 139 7.60 8.64 17.73
CA GLN A 139 8.92 8.05 17.96
C GLN A 139 9.99 9.11 18.27
N LEU A 140 9.97 10.27 17.59
CA LEU A 140 10.87 11.40 17.89
C LEU A 140 10.68 11.94 19.31
N PHE A 141 9.46 11.91 19.84
CA PHE A 141 9.13 12.38 21.18
C PHE A 141 9.06 11.26 22.24
N GLN A 142 9.55 10.06 21.93
CA GLN A 142 9.46 8.90 22.83
C GLN A 142 10.06 9.17 24.22
N SER A 143 11.12 9.99 24.31
CA SER A 143 11.77 10.36 25.58
C SER A 143 10.91 11.27 26.48
N HIS A 144 9.89 11.94 25.93
CA HIS A 144 9.04 12.89 26.65
C HIS A 144 7.68 12.30 27.08
N PHE A 145 7.28 11.15 26.53
CA PHE A 145 5.98 10.55 26.78
C PHE A 145 6.06 9.40 27.79
N SER A 146 5.10 9.37 28.74
CA SER A 146 4.87 8.19 29.57
C SER A 146 4.39 7.02 28.69
N TYR A 147 4.82 5.80 29.02
CA TYR A 147 4.51 4.56 28.29
C TYR A 147 3.01 4.38 28.02
N VAL A 148 2.16 4.78 28.96
CA VAL A 148 0.69 4.70 28.83
C VAL A 148 0.18 5.64 27.72
N MET A 149 0.69 6.88 27.69
CA MET A 149 0.26 7.90 26.72
C MET A 149 0.62 7.48 25.28
N TYR A 150 1.82 6.91 25.11
CA TYR A 150 2.28 6.34 23.84
C TYR A 150 1.33 5.26 23.31
N LYS A 151 0.92 4.31 24.17
CA LYS A 151 0.01 3.22 23.78
C LYS A 151 -1.40 3.72 23.44
N THR A 152 -1.95 4.68 24.18
CA THR A 152 -3.26 5.28 23.84
C THR A 152 -3.24 6.03 22.51
N LEU A 153 -2.18 6.80 22.23
CA LEU A 153 -2.07 7.52 20.95
C LEU A 153 -2.01 6.55 19.77
N PHE A 154 -1.21 5.49 19.88
CA PHE A 154 -1.15 4.44 18.87
C PHE A 154 -2.51 3.75 18.66
N ALA A 155 -3.22 3.41 19.74
CA ALA A 155 -4.53 2.76 19.65
C ALA A 155 -5.57 3.63 18.94
N VAL A 156 -5.63 4.93 19.24
CA VAL A 156 -6.54 5.90 18.59
C VAL A 156 -6.26 5.99 17.09
N ILE A 157 -4.99 6.03 16.71
CA ILE A 157 -4.58 6.09 15.30
C ILE A 157 -4.98 4.79 14.57
N TYR A 158 -4.82 3.62 15.22
CA TYR A 158 -5.21 2.33 14.65
C TYR A 158 -6.74 2.19 14.45
N GLU A 159 -7.55 2.64 15.41
CA GLU A 159 -9.01 2.59 15.29
C GLU A 159 -9.54 3.47 14.15
N CYS A 160 -8.86 4.58 13.85
CA CYS A 160 -9.18 5.43 12.69
C CYS A 160 -9.01 4.67 11.36
N LYS A 161 -8.01 3.78 11.26
CA LYS A 161 -7.80 2.90 10.10
C LYS A 161 -8.84 1.76 10.05
N LYS A 162 -9.20 1.20 11.21
CA LYS A 162 -10.13 0.05 11.32
C LYS A 162 -11.57 0.41 10.94
N LEU A 163 -12.03 1.62 11.28
CA LEU A 163 -13.38 2.10 10.94
C LEU A 163 -13.68 2.08 9.42
N HIS A 164 -12.65 2.01 8.58
CA HIS A 164 -12.77 2.01 7.13
C HIS A 164 -13.02 0.61 6.54
N ILE A 165 -12.42 -0.45 7.11
CA ILE A 165 -12.61 -1.82 6.61
C ILE A 165 -14.07 -2.27 6.75
N THR A 166 -14.79 -1.74 7.74
CA THR A 166 -16.18 -2.11 8.04
C THR A 166 -17.23 -1.33 7.24
N LYS A 167 -16.85 -0.27 6.50
CA LYS A 167 -17.80 0.52 5.69
C LYS A 167 -17.82 0.16 4.21
N PHE A 168 -16.87 -0.66 3.76
CA PHE A 168 -16.73 -1.06 2.35
C PHE A 168 -17.06 -2.55 2.08
N TYR A 169 -17.51 -3.27 3.10
CA TYR A 169 -18.18 -4.58 3.00
C TYR A 169 -19.63 -4.43 3.46
#